data_AF-A0A2V5WJU2-F1
#
_entry.id   AF-A0A2V5WJU2-F1
#
_cell.length_a   1.000
_cell.length_b   1.000
_cell.length_c   1.000
_cell.angle_alpha   90.00
_cell.angle_beta   90.00
_cell.angle_gamma   90.00
#
_symmetry.space_group_name_H-M   'P 1'
#
loop_
_entity.id
_entity.type
_entity.pdbx_description
1 polymer ?
#
loop_
_entity_poly.entity_id
_entity_poly.type
_entity_poly.pdbx_seq_one_letter_code
_entity_poly.pdbx_strand_id
1 'polypeptide(L)'
;MLQQFNEKNRDLLLNINGRLVHRDEAGISPFDSAVQGGDAVWEGLRLYDGRIFKLREHLARLRRSAEALSFAEIPAEKNIIDAIRQTLAANKMRDGVHIRLTLTRGVKITSGMDPRLNQSGPTLIVLAEHKPPVYAKTGLTLITSK
;
A
#
# COMPACT_ATOMS: atom_id res chain seq x y z
N MET A 1 3.16 -20.49 10.13
CA MET A 1 2.02 -20.33 11.06
C MET A 1 0.95 -19.54 10.35
N LEU A 2 -0.31 -20.00 10.38
CA LEU A 2 -1.42 -19.29 9.75
C LEU A 2 -1.65 -17.96 10.48
N GLN A 3 -1.75 -16.85 9.75
CA GLN A 3 -2.10 -15.56 10.34
C GLN A 3 -3.56 -15.60 10.79
N GLN A 4 -3.80 -15.27 12.05
CA GLN A 4 -5.16 -15.12 12.58
C GLN A 4 -5.64 -13.68 12.39
N PHE A 5 -6.97 -13.53 12.28
CA PHE A 5 -7.58 -12.22 12.26
C PHE A 5 -7.33 -11.49 13.59
N ASN A 6 -6.94 -10.22 13.52
CA ASN A 6 -6.75 -9.37 14.68
C ASN A 6 -7.97 -8.47 14.85
N GLU A 7 -8.69 -8.61 15.96
CA GLU A 7 -9.91 -7.84 16.26
C GLU A 7 -9.69 -6.32 16.23
N LYS A 8 -8.47 -5.84 16.53
CA LYS A 8 -8.13 -4.40 16.40
C LYS A 8 -8.22 -3.90 14.95
N ASN A 9 -8.27 -4.80 13.99
CA ASN A 9 -8.38 -4.48 12.57
C ASN A 9 -9.83 -4.60 12.05
N ARG A 10 -10.83 -4.75 12.93
CA ARG A 10 -12.26 -4.85 12.52
C ARG A 10 -12.76 -3.58 11.86
N ASP A 11 -12.50 -2.43 12.46
CA ASP A 11 -13.07 -1.16 12.02
C ASP A 11 -12.02 -0.22 11.39
N LEU A 12 -11.10 -0.79 10.60
CA LEU A 12 -10.03 -0.01 9.97
C LEU A 12 -10.59 0.95 8.93
N LEU A 13 -10.06 2.17 8.95
CA LEU A 13 -10.21 3.15 7.89
C LEU A 13 -9.00 3.06 6.95
N LEU A 14 -9.23 2.66 5.70
CA LEU A 14 -8.22 2.61 4.65
C LEU A 14 -8.24 3.92 3.87
N ASN A 15 -7.07 4.38 3.42
CA ASN A 15 -6.99 5.60 2.61
C ASN A 15 -6.79 5.24 1.14
N ILE A 16 -7.71 5.67 0.28
CA ILE A 16 -7.62 5.55 -1.18
C ILE A 16 -7.77 6.95 -1.76
N ASN A 17 -6.70 7.46 -2.38
CA ASN A 17 -6.64 8.82 -2.95
C ASN A 17 -7.06 9.93 -1.96
N GLY A 18 -6.65 9.83 -0.70
CA GLY A 18 -6.96 10.80 0.36
C GLY A 18 -8.31 10.56 1.05
N ARG A 19 -9.16 9.68 0.52
CA ARG A 19 -10.45 9.34 1.10
C ARG A 19 -10.30 8.17 2.07
N LEU A 20 -10.73 8.37 3.32
CA LEU A 20 -10.81 7.33 4.33
C LEU A 20 -12.12 6.55 4.16
N VAL A 21 -12.02 5.23 4.05
CA VAL A 21 -13.15 4.33 3.81
C VAL A 21 -13.05 3.14 4.77
N HIS A 22 -14.18 2.70 5.31
CA HIS A 22 -14.22 1.50 6.15
C HIS A 22 -13.75 0.27 5.35
N ARG A 23 -12.98 -0.63 5.98
CA ARG A 23 -12.36 -1.77 5.29
C ARG A 23 -13.34 -2.70 4.57
N ASP A 24 -14.57 -2.80 5.04
CA ASP A 24 -15.61 -3.66 4.43
C ASP A 24 -16.26 -3.01 3.21
N GLU A 25 -16.09 -1.70 3.03
CA GLU A 25 -16.59 -0.94 1.87
C GLU A 25 -15.46 -0.54 0.91
N ALA A 26 -14.21 -0.60 1.37
CA ALA A 26 -13.05 -0.20 0.61
C ALA A 26 -12.85 -1.11 -0.61
N GLY A 27 -12.76 -0.50 -1.79
CA GLY A 27 -12.54 -1.20 -3.05
C GLY A 27 -11.93 -0.28 -4.09
N ILE A 28 -11.31 -0.89 -5.10
CA ILE A 28 -10.82 -0.20 -6.30
C ILE A 28 -11.63 -0.63 -7.51
N SER A 29 -11.68 0.22 -8.53
CA SER A 29 -12.37 -0.08 -9.78
C SER A 29 -11.79 -1.34 -10.45
N PRO A 30 -12.61 -2.22 -11.04
CA PRO A 30 -12.11 -3.28 -11.93
C PRO A 30 -11.30 -2.75 -13.12
N PHE A 31 -11.47 -1.47 -13.48
CA PHE A 31 -10.69 -0.81 -14.53
C PHE A 31 -9.35 -0.25 -14.04
N ASP A 32 -9.02 -0.36 -12.75
CA ASP A 32 -7.71 0.03 -12.23
C ASP A 32 -6.61 -0.88 -12.81
N SER A 33 -5.47 -0.28 -13.17
CA SER A 33 -4.30 -0.96 -13.72
C SER A 33 -3.83 -2.16 -12.87
N ALA A 34 -3.96 -2.07 -11.54
CA ALA A 34 -3.61 -3.18 -10.66
C ALA A 34 -4.52 -4.40 -10.85
N VAL A 35 -5.82 -4.18 -11.12
CA VAL A 35 -6.78 -5.26 -11.33
C VAL A 35 -6.65 -5.86 -12.73
N GLN A 36 -6.46 -5.00 -13.74
CA GLN A 36 -6.44 -5.46 -15.13
C GLN A 36 -5.15 -6.20 -15.52
N GLY A 37 -4.01 -5.83 -14.93
CA GLY A 37 -2.72 -6.40 -15.33
C GLY A 37 -1.63 -6.34 -14.27
N GLY A 38 -1.96 -6.04 -13.01
CA GLY A 38 -0.96 -5.92 -11.94
C GLY A 38 -0.02 -4.72 -12.09
N ASP A 39 -0.38 -3.70 -12.87
CA ASP A 39 0.43 -2.52 -13.15
C ASP A 39 0.43 -1.54 -11.97
N ALA A 40 1.23 -1.90 -10.95
CA ALA A 40 1.38 -1.19 -9.69
C ALA A 40 2.76 -1.44 -9.07
N VAL A 41 3.15 -0.55 -8.17
CA VAL A 41 4.32 -0.70 -7.29
C VAL A 41 3.87 -0.61 -5.84
N TRP A 42 4.61 -1.22 -4.92
CA TRP A 42 4.23 -1.24 -3.51
C TRP A 42 5.42 -1.28 -2.56
N GLU A 43 5.17 -0.87 -1.32
CA GLU A 43 6.10 -0.91 -0.20
C GLU A 43 5.45 -1.55 1.02
N GLY A 44 6.27 -2.25 1.81
CA GLY A 44 5.91 -2.74 3.14
C GLY A 44 6.62 -1.89 4.19
N LEU A 45 5.87 -1.07 4.92
CA LEU A 45 6.41 -0.20 5.96
C LEU A 45 6.07 -0.74 7.35
N ARG A 46 6.89 -0.39 8.33
CA ARG A 46 6.67 -0.73 9.74
C ARG A 46 6.70 0.51 10.60
N LEU A 47 5.64 0.67 11.40
CA LEU A 47 5.52 1.72 12.40
C LEU A 47 5.94 1.17 13.76
N TYR A 48 6.91 1.83 14.38
CA TYR A 48 7.36 1.57 15.74
C TYR A 48 7.35 2.87 16.53
N ASP A 49 6.65 2.90 17.66
CA ASP A 49 6.57 4.04 18.58
C ASP A 49 6.44 5.42 17.87
N GLY A 50 5.46 5.53 16.97
CA GLY A 50 5.14 6.73 16.22
C GLY A 50 6.07 7.06 15.05
N ARG A 51 7.06 6.21 14.76
CA ARG A 51 8.04 6.42 13.67
C ARG A 51 8.02 5.28 12.68
N ILE A 52 8.07 5.61 11.40
CA ILE A 52 8.21 4.60 10.34
C ILE A 52 9.69 4.33 10.11
N PHE A 53 10.09 3.07 10.26
CA PHE A 53 11.48 2.67 10.05
C PHE A 53 11.91 2.88 8.59
N LYS A 54 13.00 3.63 8.37
CA LYS A 54 13.59 3.91 7.04
C LYS A 54 12.60 4.45 6.00
N LEU A 55 11.69 5.33 6.42
CA LEU A 55 10.62 5.86 5.55
C LEU A 55 11.16 6.46 4.24
N ARG A 56 12.21 7.28 4.30
CA ARG A 56 12.76 7.96 3.11
C ARG A 56 13.30 6.95 2.10
N GLU A 57 14.00 5.92 2.57
CA GLU A 57 14.56 4.88 1.71
C GLU A 57 13.47 4.03 1.04
N HIS A 58 12.38 3.75 1.77
CA HIS A 58 11.20 3.10 1.21
C HIS A 58 10.53 3.97 0.14
N LEU A 59 10.31 5.25 0.40
CA LEU A 59 9.68 6.16 -0.58
C LEU A 59 10.56 6.39 -1.81
N ALA A 60 11.88 6.47 -1.62
CA ALA A 60 12.83 6.53 -2.73
C ALA A 60 12.78 5.26 -3.58
N ARG A 61 12.62 4.07 -2.97
CA ARG A 61 12.46 2.81 -3.70
C ARG A 61 11.13 2.75 -4.46
N LEU A 62 10.01 3.14 -3.82
CA LEU A 62 8.70 3.23 -4.47
C LEU A 62 8.77 4.09 -5.74
N ARG A 63 9.39 5.28 -5.65
CA ARG A 63 9.57 6.18 -6.78
C ARG A 63 10.42 5.56 -7.89
N ARG A 64 11.58 4.98 -7.56
CA ARG A 64 12.43 4.28 -8.55
C ARG A 64 11.69 3.14 -9.24
N SER A 65 10.86 2.39 -8.52
CA SER A 65 10.05 1.32 -9.10
C SER A 65 8.97 1.87 -10.04
N ALA A 66 8.30 2.97 -9.69
CA ALA A 66 7.31 3.60 -10.56
C ALA A 66 7.95 4.19 -11.83
N GLU A 67 9.14 4.81 -11.70
CA GLU A 67 9.94 5.30 -12.82
C GLU A 67 10.40 4.16 -13.74
N ALA A 68 10.82 3.01 -13.17
CA ALA A 68 11.20 1.82 -13.94
C ALA A 68 10.03 1.26 -14.75
N LEU A 69 8.79 1.42 -14.27
CA LEU A 69 7.57 1.08 -15.00
C LEU A 69 7.05 2.24 -15.87
N SER A 70 7.81 3.33 -16.02
CA SER A 70 7.45 4.50 -16.82
C SER A 70 6.10 5.11 -16.42
N PHE A 71 5.84 5.27 -15.13
CA PHE A 71 4.69 6.04 -14.64
C PHE A 71 4.86 7.51 -15.07
N ALA A 72 3.89 8.07 -15.80
CA ALA A 72 3.95 9.45 -16.26
C ALA A 72 3.85 10.44 -15.09
N GLU A 73 3.08 10.09 -14.07
CA GLU A 73 2.87 10.88 -12.87
C GLU A 73 3.15 10.05 -11.62
N ILE A 74 3.89 10.65 -10.68
CA ILE A 74 4.21 10.04 -9.39
C ILE A 74 3.96 11.11 -8.32
N PRO A 75 3.10 10.85 -7.32
CA PRO A 75 2.82 11.81 -6.26
C PRO A 75 4.10 12.33 -5.60
N ALA A 76 4.08 13.61 -5.22
CA ALA A 76 5.16 14.19 -4.44
C ALA A 76 5.32 13.43 -3.11
N GLU A 77 6.56 13.29 -2.63
CA GLU A 77 6.86 12.56 -1.38
C GLU A 77 6.01 13.07 -0.21
N LYS A 78 5.83 14.40 -0.12
CA LYS A 78 4.98 15.04 0.90
C LYS A 78 3.55 14.53 0.88
N ASN A 79 2.94 14.38 -0.29
CA ASN A 79 1.55 13.94 -0.42
C ASN A 79 1.39 12.48 0.04
N ILE A 80 2.38 11.64 -0.25
CA ILE A 80 2.41 10.24 0.21
C ILE A 80 2.53 10.20 1.74
N ILE A 81 3.43 11.01 2.32
CA ILE A 81 3.62 11.10 3.77
C ILE A 81 2.33 11.60 4.45
N ASP A 82 1.66 12.60 3.89
CA ASP A 82 0.41 13.12 4.43
C ASP A 82 -0.71 12.08 4.38
N ALA A 83 -0.84 11.32 3.29
CA ALA A 83 -1.80 10.21 3.21
C ALA A 83 -1.53 9.13 4.27
N ILE A 84 -0.25 8.77 4.48
CA ILE A 84 0.16 7.83 5.53
C ILE A 84 -0.21 8.38 6.91
N ARG A 85 0.14 9.64 7.19
CA ARG A 85 -0.15 10.31 8.47
C ARG A 85 -1.64 10.38 8.75
N GLN A 86 -2.45 10.76 7.76
CA GLN A 86 -3.91 10.80 7.85
C GLN A 86 -4.48 9.42 8.18
N THR A 87 -3.98 8.37 7.53
CA THR A 87 -4.42 6.98 7.77
C THR A 87 -4.09 6.51 9.18
N LEU A 88 -2.87 6.74 9.65
CA LEU A 88 -2.45 6.35 11.00
C LEU A 88 -3.22 7.11 12.08
N ALA A 89 -3.42 8.42 11.88
CA ALA A 89 -4.17 9.26 12.81
C ALA A 89 -5.64 8.84 12.92
N ALA A 90 -6.30 8.56 11.78
CA ALA A 90 -7.69 8.11 11.74
C ALA A 90 -7.91 6.80 12.52
N ASN A 91 -6.92 5.90 12.48
CA ASN A 91 -6.95 4.62 13.19
C ASN A 91 -6.30 4.65 14.59
N LYS A 92 -5.87 5.83 15.07
CA LYS A 92 -5.17 6.01 16.36
C LYS A 92 -3.95 5.09 16.53
N MET A 93 -3.25 4.82 15.44
CA MET A 93 -2.14 3.88 15.39
C MET A 93 -0.81 4.54 15.78
N ARG A 94 -0.08 3.90 16.70
CA ARG A 94 1.25 4.36 17.12
C ARG A 94 2.33 3.28 17.08
N ASP A 95 1.99 2.00 17.18
CA ASP A 95 2.98 0.94 17.25
C ASP A 95 2.43 -0.40 16.75
N GLY A 96 3.33 -1.32 16.38
CA GLY A 96 2.98 -2.68 15.98
C GLY A 96 2.18 -2.76 14.68
N VAL A 97 2.35 -1.77 13.80
CA VAL A 97 1.57 -1.63 12.56
C VAL A 97 2.43 -1.95 11.34
N HIS A 98 1.83 -2.68 10.42
CA HIS A 98 2.34 -2.88 9.08
C HIS A 98 1.50 -2.03 8.12
N ILE A 99 2.16 -1.26 7.27
CA ILE A 99 1.51 -0.45 6.24
C ILE A 99 1.85 -1.05 4.90
N ARG A 100 0.83 -1.51 4.16
CA ARG A 100 0.94 -1.78 2.73
C ARG A 100 0.63 -0.48 1.99
N LEU A 101 1.66 0.11 1.41
CA LEU A 101 1.56 1.29 0.56
C LEU A 101 1.60 0.81 -0.89
N THR A 102 0.53 1.08 -1.65
CA THR A 102 0.45 0.66 -3.06
C THR A 102 0.16 1.88 -3.93
N LEU A 103 0.88 2.00 -5.04
CA LEU A 103 0.66 3.01 -6.07
C LEU A 103 0.40 2.29 -7.39
N THR A 104 -0.80 2.45 -7.94
CA THR A 104 -1.16 1.91 -9.25
C THR A 104 -1.02 3.02 -10.30
N ARG A 105 -0.91 2.66 -11.59
CA ARG A 105 -0.96 3.67 -12.67
C ARG A 105 -2.34 4.35 -12.75
N GLY A 106 -3.36 3.80 -12.10
CA GLY A 106 -4.67 4.40 -11.95
C GLY A 106 -5.79 3.67 -12.69
N VAL A 107 -6.96 4.30 -12.68
CA VAL A 107 -8.13 3.82 -13.42
C VAL A 107 -7.98 4.13 -14.91
N LYS A 108 -8.25 3.13 -15.75
CA LYS A 108 -8.30 3.29 -17.20
C LYS A 108 -9.69 3.73 -17.66
N ILE A 109 -9.75 4.48 -18.76
CA ILE A 109 -11.01 4.83 -19.43
C ILE A 109 -11.69 3.62 -20.10
N THR A 110 -10.93 2.57 -20.44
CA THR A 110 -11.41 1.30 -20.98
C THR A 110 -10.39 0.19 -20.73
N SER A 111 -10.77 -1.07 -20.96
CA SER A 111 -9.85 -2.20 -20.83
C SER A 111 -8.79 -2.21 -21.93
N GLY A 112 -7.54 -2.48 -21.57
CA GLY A 112 -6.43 -2.53 -22.52
C GLY A 112 -5.06 -2.38 -21.87
N MET A 113 -4.03 -2.80 -22.60
CA MET A 113 -2.63 -2.81 -22.11
C MET A 113 -1.92 -1.46 -22.30
N ASP A 114 -2.45 -0.56 -23.12
CA ASP A 114 -1.82 0.74 -23.36
C ASP A 114 -1.84 1.61 -22.08
N PRO A 115 -0.68 2.06 -21.57
CA PRO A 115 -0.61 2.88 -20.37
C PRO A 115 -1.23 4.28 -20.55
N ARG A 116 -1.43 4.76 -21.77
CA ARG A 116 -2.09 6.05 -22.07
C ARG A 116 -3.60 6.04 -21.81
N LEU A 117 -4.18 4.86 -21.57
CA LEU A 117 -5.57 4.72 -21.14
C LEU A 117 -5.78 5.17 -19.68
N ASN A 118 -4.71 5.28 -18.90
CA ASN A 118 -4.71 5.78 -17.53
C ASN A 118 -4.74 7.31 -17.52
N GLN A 119 -5.94 7.88 -17.61
CA GLN A 119 -6.13 9.34 -17.68
C GLN A 119 -6.57 9.95 -16.33
N SER A 120 -6.93 9.12 -15.36
CA SER A 120 -7.40 9.57 -14.03
C SER A 120 -6.25 9.86 -13.05
N GLY A 121 -5.00 9.74 -13.47
CA GLY A 121 -3.83 9.77 -12.60
C GLY A 121 -3.68 8.51 -11.74
N PRO A 122 -2.58 8.39 -10.97
CA PRO A 122 -2.27 7.20 -10.20
C PRO A 122 -3.19 7.02 -8.98
N THR A 123 -3.51 5.77 -8.65
CA THR A 123 -4.26 5.45 -7.41
C THR A 123 -3.29 5.16 -6.28
N LEU A 124 -3.30 5.97 -5.22
CA LEU A 124 -2.54 5.77 -3.99
C LEU A 124 -3.41 5.09 -2.94
N ILE A 125 -2.98 3.92 -2.47
CA ILE A 125 -3.66 3.13 -1.45
C ILE A 125 -2.75 3.00 -0.23
N VAL A 126 -3.27 3.37 0.95
CA VAL A 126 -2.62 3.16 2.24
C VAL A 126 -3.49 2.24 3.09
N LEU A 127 -3.02 1.01 3.28
CA LEU A 127 -3.62 0.03 4.18
C LEU A 127 -2.68 -0.15 5.38
N ALA A 128 -3.10 0.35 6.54
CA ALA A 128 -2.39 0.16 7.80
C ALA A 128 -3.15 -0.85 8.67
N GLU A 129 -2.47 -1.89 9.16
CA GLU A 129 -3.06 -2.92 10.02
C GLU A 129 -2.16 -3.23 11.22
N HIS A 130 -2.75 -3.51 12.39
CA HIS A 130 -2.03 -4.08 13.51
C HIS A 130 -1.61 -5.51 13.17
N LYS A 131 -0.30 -5.73 13.06
CA LYS A 131 0.25 -7.00 12.60
C LYS A 131 1.50 -7.36 13.39
N PRO A 132 1.46 -8.37 14.28
CA PRO A 132 2.67 -8.82 14.96
C PRO A 132 3.68 -9.42 13.95
N PRO A 133 4.97 -9.50 14.30
CA PRO A 133 5.94 -10.31 13.56
C PRO A 133 5.44 -11.76 13.46
N VAL A 134 5.60 -12.37 12.29
CA VAL A 134 4.95 -13.66 11.95
C VAL A 134 5.83 -14.86 12.33
N TYR A 135 7.13 -14.66 12.52
CA TYR A 135 8.10 -15.75 12.64
C TYR A 135 8.46 -16.03 14.09
N ALA A 136 8.36 -17.30 14.47
CA ALA A 136 8.93 -17.80 15.71
C ALA A 136 10.46 -17.80 15.63
N LYS A 137 11.14 -17.65 16.77
CA LYS A 137 12.61 -17.70 16.87
C LYS A 137 13.17 -19.14 16.83
N THR A 138 12.36 -20.11 16.43
CA THR A 138 12.68 -21.55 16.41
C THR A 138 13.36 -22.01 15.11
N GLY A 139 13.68 -21.08 14.20
CA GLY A 139 14.22 -21.39 12.87
C GLY A 139 13.14 -21.48 11.78
N LEU A 140 13.57 -21.49 10.52
CA LEU A 140 12.72 -21.58 9.33
C LEU A 140 13.20 -22.73 8.45
N THR A 141 12.27 -23.50 7.90
CA THR A 141 12.55 -24.48 6.83
C THR A 141 12.21 -23.85 5.49
N LEU A 142 13.15 -23.85 4.55
CA LEU A 142 13.01 -23.28 3.21
C LEU A 142 13.06 -24.39 2.17
N ILE A 143 12.40 -24.18 1.03
CA ILE A 143 12.46 -25.06 -0.15
C ILE A 143 12.90 -24.24 -1.36
N THR A 144 13.52 -24.89 -2.34
CA THR A 144 13.82 -24.29 -3.65
C THR A 144 12.79 -24.74 -4.67
N SER A 145 12.33 -23.82 -5.52
CA SER A 145 11.53 -24.14 -6.72
C SER A 145 12.37 -23.85 -7.95
N LYS A 146 12.23 -24.71 -8.97
CA LYS A 146 12.68 -24.41 -10.32
C LYS A 146 11.65 -23.56 -11.05
#